data_AF-U4V390-F1
#
_entry.id   AF-U4V390-F1
#
_cell.length_a   1.000
_cell.length_b   1.000
_cell.length_c   1.000
_cell.angle_alpha   90.00
_cell.angle_beta   90.00
_cell.angle_gamma   90.00
#
_symmetry.space_group_name_H-M   'P 1'
#
loop_
_entity.id
_entity.type
_entity.pdbx_description
1 polymer ?
#
loop_
_entity_poly.entity_id
_entity_poly.type
_entity_poly.pdbx_seq_one_letter_code
_entity_poly.pdbx_strand_id
1 'polypeptide(L)' 'MRANGCENVKDVFETYLQLEPVNRLSARRGDVGVIRINDEYVAGFICGSGFAVKQPHGLAFLSVTDIEQAYKVGL' A
#
# COMPACT_ATOMS: atom_id res chain seq x y z
N MET A 1 6.93 -6.22 -12.45
CA MET A 1 5.55 -5.69 -12.60
C MET A 1 4.97 -6.06 -13.95
N ARG A 2 5.40 -5.45 -15.06
CA ARG A 2 4.76 -5.67 -16.37
C ARG A 2 4.82 -7.11 -16.90
N ALA A 3 5.91 -7.83 -16.66
CA ALA A 3 6.04 -9.25 -17.05
C ALA A 3 5.04 -10.18 -16.34
N ASN A 4 4.45 -9.75 -15.23
CA ASN A 4 3.45 -10.50 -14.46
C ASN A 4 2.02 -10.02 -14.72
N GLY A 5 1.79 -9.22 -15.77
CA GLY A 5 0.47 -8.65 -16.08
C GLY A 5 0.04 -7.50 -15.15
N CYS A 6 0.96 -6.91 -14.39
CA CYS A 6 0.67 -5.77 -13.52
C CYS A 6 1.14 -4.45 -14.16
N GLU A 7 0.24 -3.49 -14.32
CA GLU A 7 0.54 -2.16 -14.85
C GLU A 7 1.08 -1.24 -13.75
N ASN A 8 0.55 -1.38 -12.53
CA ASN A 8 0.91 -0.57 -11.37
C ASN A 8 1.03 -1.42 -10.08
N VAL A 9 1.42 -0.80 -8.97
CA VAL A 9 1.66 -1.53 -7.71
C VAL A 9 0.38 -2.02 -7.03
N LYS A 10 -0.78 -1.40 -7.29
CA LYS A 10 -2.08 -1.89 -6.81
C LYS A 10 -2.39 -3.24 -7.46
N ASP A 11 -2.14 -3.38 -8.75
CA ASP A 11 -2.31 -4.66 -9.47
C ASP A 11 -1.39 -5.75 -8.91
N VAL A 12 -0.20 -5.38 -8.42
CA VAL A 12 0.69 -6.34 -7.75
C VAL A 12 0.03 -6.90 -6.50
N PHE A 13 -0.62 -6.06 -5.69
CA PHE A 13 -1.31 -6.51 -4.49
C PHE A 13 -2.58 -7.31 -4.82
N GLU A 14 -3.39 -6.85 -5.77
CA GLU A 14 -4.70 -7.44 -6.05
C GLU A 14 -4.64 -8.65 -6.99
N THR A 15 -3.83 -8.58 -8.04
CA THR A 15 -3.82 -9.58 -9.11
C THR A 15 -2.71 -10.61 -8.90
N TYR A 16 -1.48 -10.15 -8.63
CA TYR A 16 -0.32 -11.03 -8.54
C TYR A 16 -0.21 -11.70 -7.17
N LEU A 17 -0.31 -10.93 -6.09
CA LEU A 17 -0.22 -11.43 -4.72
C LEU A 17 -1.58 -11.83 -4.13
N GLN A 18 -2.68 -11.37 -4.72
CA GLN A 18 -4.06 -11.68 -4.29
C GLN A 18 -4.31 -11.40 -2.80
N LEU A 19 -3.80 -10.26 -2.32
CA LEU A 19 -3.94 -9.88 -0.91
C LEU A 19 -5.40 -9.50 -0.60
N GLU A 20 -5.85 -9.86 0.60
CA GLU A 20 -7.20 -9.54 1.07
C GLU A 20 -7.33 -8.03 1.33
N PRO A 21 -8.28 -7.32 0.68
CA PRO A 21 -8.51 -5.92 0.95
C PRO A 21 -9.12 -5.73 2.34
N VAL A 22 -8.61 -4.75 3.08
CA VAL A 22 -9.13 -4.38 4.41
C VAL A 22 -9.51 -2.92 4.45
N ASN A 23 -10.39 -2.55 5.38
CA ASN A 23 -10.69 -1.15 5.63
C ASN A 23 -9.43 -0.44 6.15
N ARG A 24 -9.04 0.67 5.52
CA ARG A 24 -7.85 1.45 5.88
C ARG A 24 -7.80 1.90 7.35
N LEU A 25 -8.95 2.15 7.99
CA LEU A 25 -9.04 2.53 9.40
C LEU A 25 -8.91 1.32 10.35
N SER A 26 -9.10 0.12 9.83
CA SER A 26 -8.93 -1.14 10.54
C SER A 26 -7.60 -1.83 10.24
N ALA A 27 -6.79 -1.26 9.33
CA ALA A 27 -5.50 -1.80 8.94
C ALA A 27 -4.53 -1.80 10.13
N ARG A 28 -3.76 -2.87 10.24
CA ARG A 28 -2.88 -3.14 11.39
C ARG A 28 -1.43 -3.05 10.98
N ARG A 29 -0.54 -2.91 11.98
CA ARG A 29 0.90 -2.95 11.75
C ARG A 29 1.29 -4.21 10.96
N GLY A 30 1.98 -4.01 9.84
CA GLY A 30 2.37 -5.07 8.91
C GLY A 30 1.50 -5.13 7.65
N ASP A 31 0.27 -4.63 7.70
CA ASP A 31 -0.57 -4.49 6.50
C ASP A 31 0.07 -3.50 5.53
N VAL A 32 -0.15 -3.74 4.24
CA VAL A 32 0.34 -2.87 3.16
C VAL A 32 -0.81 -2.05 2.60
N GLY A 33 -0.50 -1.01 1.86
CA GLY A 33 -1.51 -0.21 1.20
C GLY A 33 -0.96 0.56 0.03
N VAL A 34 -1.88 1.19 -0.69
CA VAL A 34 -1.55 2.11 -1.77
C VAL A 34 -2.16 3.48 -1.52
N ILE A 35 -1.45 4.50 -1.94
CA ILE A 35 -1.90 5.88 -2.03
C ILE A 35 -1.69 6.39 -3.45
N ARG A 36 -2.27 7.54 -3.76
CA ARG A 36 -2.07 8.23 -5.03
C ARG A 36 -1.20 9.47 -4.84
N ILE A 37 -0.06 9.52 -5.54
CA ILE A 37 0.81 10.69 -5.60
C ILE A 37 1.05 11.00 -7.07
N ASN A 38 0.74 12.23 -7.51
CA ASN A 38 0.89 12.64 -8.91
C ASN A 38 0.25 11.63 -9.89
N ASP A 39 -0.97 11.18 -9.57
CA ASP A 39 -1.74 10.18 -10.32
C ASP A 39 -1.15 8.75 -10.39
N GLU A 40 -0.02 8.49 -9.74
CA GLU A 40 0.59 7.16 -9.66
C GLU A 40 0.29 6.47 -8.33
N TYR A 41 0.08 5.15 -8.39
CA TYR A 41 -0.03 4.32 -7.20
C TYR A 41 1.33 4.12 -6.56
N VAL A 42 1.44 4.50 -5.28
CA VAL A 42 2.64 4.30 -4.48
C VAL A 42 2.31 3.38 -3.31
N ALA A 43 3.13 2.36 -3.12
CA ALA A 43 2.97 1.42 -2.03
C ALA A 43 3.62 1.90 -0.74
N GLY A 44 3.01 1.51 0.38
CA GLY A 44 3.56 1.68 1.71
C GLY A 44 3.09 0.58 2.64
N PHE A 45 3.46 0.69 3.92
CA PHE A 45 3.08 -0.25 4.96
C PHE A 45 2.68 0.46 6.25
N ILE A 46 1.80 -0.15 7.01
CA ILE A 46 1.36 0.34 8.31
C ILE A 46 2.42 -0.01 9.37
N CYS A 47 2.85 1.00 10.12
CA CYS A 47 3.75 0.85 11.24
C CYS A 47 3.27 1.65 12.46
N GLY A 48 4.02 1.62 13.56
CA GLY A 48 3.65 2.34 14.79
C GLY A 48 3.58 3.86 14.64
N SER A 49 4.14 4.42 13.57
CA SER A 49 4.16 5.85 13.26
C SER A 49 3.13 6.28 12.21
N GLY A 50 2.27 5.36 11.72
CA GLY A 50 1.29 5.61 10.66
C GLY A 50 1.56 4.80 9.40
N PHE A 51 1.29 5.39 8.23
CA PHE A 51 1.52 4.75 6.93
C PHE A 51 2.85 5.20 6.33
N ALA A 52 3.83 4.31 6.28
CA ALA A 52 5.17 4.61 5.79
C ALA A 52 5.29 4.31 4.30
N VAL A 53 5.68 5.32 3.53
CA VAL A 53 5.85 5.25 2.07
C VAL A 53 7.29 5.58 1.71
N LYS A 54 7.90 4.77 0.84
CA LYS A 54 9.25 5.04 0.33
C LYS A 54 9.19 6.19 -0.69
N GLN A 55 9.99 7.20 -0.45
CA GLN A 55 10.22 8.35 -1.34
C GLN A 55 11.69 8.36 -1.79
N PRO A 56 12.04 9.06 -2.87
CA PRO A 56 13.42 9.15 -3.35
C PRO A 56 14.43 9.56 -2.26
N HIS A 57 14.01 10.44 -1.34
CA HIS A 57 14.87 11.01 -0.31
C HIS A 57 14.74 10.35 1.07
N GLY A 58 13.88 9.34 1.24
CA GLY A 58 13.65 8.77 2.57
C GLY A 58 12.31 8.05 2.73
N LEU A 59 11.82 8.02 3.96
CA LEU A 59 10.45 7.58 4.28
C LEU A 59 9.59 8.81 4.56
N ALA A 60 8.41 8.83 3.98
CA ALA A 60 7.34 9.74 4.37
C ALA A 60 6.32 8.97 5.22
N PHE A 61 5.86 9.58 6.30
CA PHE A 61 4.78 9.03 7.13
C PHE A 61 3.52 9.83 6.86
N LEU A 62 2.49 9.14 6.40
CA LEU A 62 1.22 9.71 5.98
C LEU A 62 0.10 9.18 6.87
N SER A 63 -1.04 9.87 6.86
CA SER A 63 -2.21 9.45 7.63
C SER A 63 -2.82 8.19 7.03
N VAL A 64 -3.40 7.34 7.88
CA VAL A 64 -4.19 6.18 7.43
C VAL A 64 -5.42 6.60 6.60
N THR A 65 -5.85 7.86 6.74
CA THR A 65 -6.94 8.43 5.94
C THR A 65 -6.54 8.68 4.49
N ASP A 66 -5.24 8.84 4.23
CA ASP A 66 -4.72 9.11 2.88
C ASP A 66 -4.64 7.82 2.05
N ILE A 67 -4.72 6.65 2.70
CA ILE A 67 -4.69 5.33 2.07
C ILE A 67 -5.93 5.18 1.18
N GLU A 68 -5.69 4.88 -0.10
CA GLU A 68 -6.74 4.57 -1.05
C GLU A 68 -7.30 3.16 -0.79
N GLN A 69 -6.41 2.17 -0.66
CA GLN A 69 -6.77 0.80 -0.30
C GLN A 69 -5.65 0.16 0.55
N ALA A 70 -6.05 -0.54 1.62
CA ALA A 70 -5.15 -1.33 2.45
C ALA A 70 -5.38 -2.83 2.21
N TYR A 71 -4.35 -3.65 2.43
CA TYR A 71 -4.38 -5.08 2.22
C TYR A 71 -3.70 -5.81 3.37
N LYS A 72 -4.32 -6.90 3.80
CA LYS A 72 -3.80 -7.73 4.87
C LYS A 72 -2.58 -8.52 4.39
N VAL A 73 -1.53 -8.53 5.21
CA VAL A 73 -0.33 -9.37 4.97
C VAL A 73 -0.20 -10.40 6.08
N GLY A 74 -0.18 -11.67 5.71
CA GLY A 74 -0.18 -12.80 6.65
C GLY A 74 -1.59 -13.23 7.07
N LEU A 75 -1.66 -14.40 7.75
CA LEU A 75 -2.89 -14.99 8.27
C LEU A 75 -3.24 -14.42 9.65
#